data_AF-A0A2E2VYM4-F1
#
_entry.id   AF-A0A2E2VYM4-F1
#
_cell.length_a   1.000
_cell.length_b   1.000
_cell.length_c   1.000
_cell.angle_alpha   90.00
_cell.angle_beta   90.00
_cell.angle_gamma   90.00
#
_symmetry.space_group_name_H-M   'P 1'
#
loop_
_entity.id
_entity.type
_entity.pdbx_description
1 polymer ?
#
loop_
_entity_poly.entity_id
_entity_poly.type
_entity_poly.pdbx_seq_one_letter_code
_entity_poly.pdbx_strand_id
1 'polypeptide(L)'
;MESTRPTHVQVANHFYHDAIDLHARYIVCEASESPEFYSSKSRRMKCFIDLRMAMESALKSVVTYYCHSDKQGEKLVKKVENYRHHIEKLIGKALEHLPEEDRDRTDTLCKQLHNLPVGLRYRLDVMDFKRNNEKLYGDTVGSDDWMKSTSETIKSIADFIGKELNKESRVLSSGELKEEYFATKYDKYSK
;
A
#
# COMPACT_ATOMS: atom_id res chain seq x y z
N MET A 1 7.29 7.86 -30.60
CA MET A 1 8.22 7.20 -29.65
C MET A 1 7.41 6.82 -28.42
N GLU A 2 7.40 5.55 -28.03
CA GLU A 2 6.83 5.13 -26.73
C GLU A 2 7.64 5.83 -25.63
N SER A 3 6.99 6.50 -24.67
CA SER A 3 7.68 7.18 -23.56
C SER A 3 8.50 6.16 -22.76
N THR A 4 9.77 6.45 -22.51
CA THR A 4 10.66 5.67 -21.61
C THR A 4 10.35 5.93 -20.13
N ARG A 5 9.41 6.83 -19.83
CA ARG A 5 8.95 7.15 -18.47
C ARG A 5 7.47 6.83 -18.27
N PRO A 6 7.06 6.41 -17.06
CA PRO A 6 7.89 6.27 -15.86
C PRO A 6 8.73 4.98 -15.86
N THR A 7 9.86 4.98 -15.15
CA THR A 7 10.65 3.77 -14.87
C THR A 7 10.06 2.96 -13.72
N HIS A 8 10.47 1.70 -13.57
CA HIS A 8 10.03 0.86 -12.45
C HIS A 8 10.41 1.47 -11.09
N VAL A 9 11.58 2.10 -10.96
CA VAL A 9 11.99 2.81 -9.73
C VAL A 9 11.05 3.98 -9.43
N GLN A 10 10.70 4.80 -10.42
CA GLN A 10 9.77 5.92 -10.23
C GLN A 10 8.39 5.44 -9.80
N VAL A 11 7.83 4.43 -10.47
CA VAL A 11 6.52 3.86 -10.11
C VAL A 11 6.56 3.21 -8.73
N ALA A 12 7.62 2.46 -8.40
CA ALA A 12 7.79 1.87 -7.09
C ALA A 12 7.89 2.96 -5.99
N ASN A 13 8.59 4.05 -6.25
CA ASN A 13 8.72 5.17 -5.32
C ASN A 13 7.38 5.87 -5.06
N HIS A 14 6.55 6.05 -6.09
CA HIS A 14 5.18 6.56 -5.91
C HIS A 14 4.36 5.67 -4.96
N PHE A 15 4.36 4.36 -5.19
CA PHE A 15 3.64 3.43 -4.30
C PHE A 15 4.24 3.35 -2.89
N TYR A 16 5.55 3.51 -2.74
CA TYR A 16 6.19 3.62 -1.44
C TYR A 16 5.67 4.85 -0.68
N HIS A 17 5.65 6.03 -1.30
CA HIS A 17 5.11 7.24 -0.68
C HIS A 17 3.63 7.13 -0.35
N ASP A 18 2.81 6.54 -1.23
CA ASP A 18 1.41 6.25 -0.93
C ASP A 18 1.27 5.37 0.32
N ALA A 19 2.12 4.34 0.47
CA ALA A 19 2.09 3.47 1.63
C ALA A 19 2.42 4.23 2.93
N ILE A 20 3.43 5.10 2.90
CA ILE A 20 3.81 5.94 4.04
C ILE A 20 2.70 6.93 4.39
N ASP A 21 2.12 7.63 3.42
CA ASP A 21 1.06 8.61 3.66
C ASP A 21 -0.21 7.97 4.24
N LEU A 22 -0.59 6.80 3.72
CA LEU A 22 -1.72 6.03 4.24
C LEU A 22 -1.45 5.49 5.64
N HIS A 23 -0.24 5.02 5.92
CA HIS A 23 0.16 4.57 7.26
C HIS A 23 0.17 5.72 8.27
N ALA A 24 0.70 6.89 7.88
CA ALA A 24 0.65 8.09 8.70
C ALA A 24 -0.79 8.53 8.99
N ARG A 25 -1.68 8.46 7.99
CA ARG A 25 -3.11 8.73 8.18
C ARG A 25 -3.74 7.75 9.17
N TYR A 26 -3.38 6.47 9.13
CA TYR A 26 -3.80 5.48 10.12
C TYR A 26 -3.37 5.90 11.54
N ILE A 27 -2.08 6.23 11.75
CA ILE A 27 -1.56 6.61 13.07
C ILE A 27 -2.32 7.81 13.64
N VAL A 28 -2.49 8.85 12.81
CA VAL A 28 -3.23 10.05 13.21
C VAL A 28 -4.70 9.70 13.50
N CYS A 29 -5.34 8.89 12.65
CA CYS A 29 -6.74 8.50 12.81
C CYS A 29 -6.98 7.66 14.09
N GLU A 30 -6.04 6.76 14.42
CA GLU A 30 -6.09 5.93 15.63
C GLU A 30 -5.93 6.80 16.89
N ALA A 31 -4.93 7.68 16.91
CA ALA A 31 -4.62 8.56 18.04
C ALA A 31 -5.56 9.77 18.16
N SER A 32 -6.35 10.07 17.12
CA SER A 32 -7.22 11.24 17.07
C SER A 32 -8.37 11.12 18.06
N GLU A 33 -8.36 12.04 19.02
CA GLU A 33 -9.52 12.41 19.83
C GLU A 33 -10.37 13.51 19.12
N SER A 34 -9.83 14.20 18.10
CA SER A 34 -10.52 15.27 17.35
C SER A 34 -10.08 15.34 15.85
N PRO A 35 -11.00 15.45 14.86
CA PRO A 35 -12.44 15.59 15.02
C PRO A 35 -13.04 14.35 15.66
N GLU A 36 -14.02 14.55 16.55
CA GLU A 36 -14.76 13.45 17.15
C GLU A 36 -15.36 12.62 16.02
N PHE A 37 -14.96 11.35 15.96
CA PHE A 37 -15.70 10.40 15.18
C PHE A 37 -17.06 10.21 15.83
N TYR A 38 -18.13 10.49 15.09
CA TYR A 38 -19.51 10.22 15.54
C TYR A 38 -19.73 8.76 16.00
N SER A 39 -18.87 7.82 15.61
CA SER A 39 -18.82 6.48 16.20
C SER A 39 -17.42 5.86 16.17
N SER A 40 -17.10 5.04 17.18
CA SER A 40 -15.89 4.22 17.21
C SER A 40 -15.79 3.26 16.02
N LYS A 41 -16.93 2.76 15.53
CA LYS A 41 -17.02 1.92 14.32
C LYS A 41 -16.53 2.67 13.09
N SER A 42 -16.95 3.91 12.91
CA SER A 42 -16.53 4.76 11.78
C SER A 42 -15.03 5.00 11.79
N ARG A 43 -14.44 5.25 12.97
CA ARG A 43 -12.99 5.41 13.13
C ARG A 43 -12.24 4.14 12.71
N ARG A 44 -12.60 3.01 13.33
CA ARG A 44 -12.00 1.70 13.07
C ARG A 44 -12.05 1.32 11.59
N MET A 45 -13.16 1.65 10.91
CA MET A 45 -13.27 1.41 9.47
C MET A 45 -12.35 2.28 8.63
N LYS A 46 -12.20 3.58 8.96
CA LYS A 46 -11.23 4.44 8.26
C LYS A 46 -9.81 3.92 8.47
N CYS A 47 -9.45 3.58 9.71
CA CYS A 47 -8.17 2.95 10.03
C CYS A 47 -7.94 1.68 9.20
N PHE A 48 -8.94 0.81 9.09
CA PHE A 48 -8.82 -0.42 8.32
C PHE A 48 -8.57 -0.17 6.83
N ILE A 49 -9.32 0.77 6.22
CA ILE A 49 -9.13 1.12 4.82
C ILE A 49 -7.72 1.67 4.60
N ASP A 50 -7.23 2.50 5.51
CA ASP A 50 -5.88 3.06 5.46
C ASP A 50 -4.81 1.97 5.51
N LEU A 51 -4.90 1.06 6.47
CA LEU A 51 -3.98 -0.07 6.59
C LEU A 51 -4.03 -0.99 5.36
N ARG A 52 -5.23 -1.33 4.87
CA ARG A 52 -5.38 -2.19 3.70
C ARG A 52 -4.74 -1.56 2.47
N MET A 53 -5.02 -0.28 2.22
CA MET A 53 -4.47 0.44 1.08
C MET A 53 -2.95 0.62 1.24
N ALA A 54 -2.46 0.90 2.44
CA ALA A 54 -1.04 1.03 2.71
C ALA A 54 -0.29 -0.28 2.44
N MET A 55 -0.82 -1.42 2.90
CA MET A 55 -0.27 -2.75 2.60
C MET A 55 -0.24 -3.01 1.08
N GLU A 56 -1.33 -2.73 0.39
CA GLU A 56 -1.40 -2.91 -1.06
C GLU A 56 -0.35 -2.05 -1.79
N SER A 57 -0.21 -0.79 -1.40
CA SER A 57 0.79 0.13 -1.94
C SER A 57 2.22 -0.33 -1.63
N ALA A 58 2.50 -0.78 -0.40
CA ALA A 58 3.82 -1.31 -0.02
C ALA A 58 4.19 -2.53 -0.88
N LEU A 59 3.27 -3.49 -1.06
CA LEU A 59 3.50 -4.65 -1.90
C LEU A 59 3.63 -4.29 -3.39
N LYS A 60 2.85 -3.32 -3.88
CA LYS A 60 3.00 -2.80 -5.26
C LYS A 60 4.37 -2.17 -5.45
N SER A 61 4.89 -1.45 -4.46
CA SER A 61 6.25 -0.89 -4.51
C SER A 61 7.29 -2.00 -4.66
N VAL A 62 7.25 -3.02 -3.78
CA VAL A 62 8.17 -4.18 -3.82
C VAL A 62 8.11 -4.91 -5.16
N VAL A 63 6.90 -5.28 -5.61
CA VAL A 63 6.71 -6.03 -6.87
C VAL A 63 7.13 -5.19 -8.08
N THR A 64 6.85 -3.89 -8.06
CA THR A 64 7.27 -3.00 -9.16
C THR A 64 8.78 -2.89 -9.24
N TYR A 65 9.42 -2.69 -8.10
CA TYR A 65 10.87 -2.55 -8.01
C TYR A 65 11.60 -3.82 -8.48
N TYR A 66 11.24 -4.98 -7.94
CA TYR A 66 11.99 -6.22 -8.21
C TYR A 66 11.51 -7.01 -9.43
N CYS A 67 10.21 -7.02 -9.73
CA CYS A 67 9.66 -7.95 -10.74
C CYS A 67 9.43 -7.32 -12.11
N HIS A 68 9.52 -5.99 -12.25
CA HIS A 68 9.21 -5.27 -13.49
C HIS A 68 10.32 -4.32 -13.91
N SER A 69 11.57 -4.61 -13.53
CA SER A 69 12.75 -3.81 -13.90
C SER A 69 12.97 -3.72 -15.41
N ASP A 70 12.46 -4.68 -16.17
CA ASP A 70 12.50 -4.74 -17.64
C ASP A 70 11.40 -3.90 -18.32
N LYS A 71 10.49 -3.26 -17.57
CA LYS A 71 9.35 -2.50 -18.11
C LYS A 71 9.47 -1.01 -17.81
N GLN A 72 8.92 -0.22 -18.72
CA GLN A 72 8.85 1.23 -18.61
C GLN A 72 7.60 1.77 -19.32
N GLY A 73 7.26 3.03 -19.03
CA GLY A 73 6.18 3.73 -19.72
C GLY A 73 4.80 3.11 -19.52
N GLU A 74 3.96 3.20 -20.55
CA GLU A 74 2.57 2.72 -20.51
C GLU A 74 2.46 1.22 -20.21
N LYS A 75 3.40 0.40 -20.70
CA LYS A 75 3.42 -1.05 -20.46
C LYS A 75 3.62 -1.37 -18.98
N LEU A 76 4.49 -0.62 -18.30
CA LEU A 76 4.70 -0.75 -16.87
C LEU A 76 3.43 -0.33 -16.10
N VAL A 77 2.87 0.83 -16.42
CA VAL A 77 1.66 1.35 -15.77
C VAL A 77 0.51 0.35 -15.88
N LYS A 78 0.21 -0.12 -17.11
CA LYS A 78 -0.82 -1.15 -17.33
C LYS A 78 -0.54 -2.43 -16.56
N LYS A 79 0.74 -2.84 -16.45
CA LYS A 79 1.11 -4.04 -15.70
C LYS A 79 0.78 -3.89 -14.22
N VAL A 80 1.09 -2.74 -13.63
CA VAL A 80 0.83 -2.48 -12.21
C VAL A 80 -0.67 -2.27 -11.94
N GLU A 81 -1.39 -1.57 -12.83
CA GLU A 81 -2.84 -1.40 -12.74
C GLU A 81 -3.61 -2.73 -12.78
N ASN A 82 -3.09 -3.72 -13.51
CA ASN A 82 -3.70 -5.05 -13.59
C ASN A 82 -3.72 -5.81 -12.25
N TYR A 83 -2.90 -5.41 -11.27
CA TYR A 83 -3.02 -5.94 -9.91
C TYR A 83 -4.30 -5.45 -9.22
N ARG A 84 -4.89 -4.32 -9.64
CA ARG A 84 -6.08 -3.71 -9.02
C ARG A 84 -5.96 -3.72 -7.50
N HIS A 85 -6.89 -4.36 -6.79
CA HIS A 85 -6.88 -4.57 -5.34
C HIS A 85 -6.66 -6.04 -4.92
N HIS A 86 -6.09 -6.85 -5.82
CA HIS A 86 -5.83 -8.28 -5.64
C HIS A 86 -4.55 -8.51 -4.86
N ILE A 87 -4.63 -8.39 -3.54
CA ILE A 87 -3.48 -8.55 -2.63
C ILE A 87 -2.84 -9.94 -2.75
N GLU A 88 -3.62 -10.97 -3.08
CA GLU A 88 -3.17 -12.34 -3.31
C GLU A 88 -2.20 -12.45 -4.50
N LYS A 89 -2.40 -11.63 -5.54
CA LYS A 89 -1.51 -11.61 -6.72
C LYS A 89 -0.20 -10.86 -6.43
N LEU A 90 -0.24 -9.92 -5.49
CA LEU A 90 0.92 -9.15 -5.07
C LEU A 90 1.80 -9.97 -4.12
N ILE A 91 1.20 -10.59 -3.10
CA ILE A 91 1.96 -11.33 -2.09
C ILE A 91 2.74 -12.50 -2.67
N GLY A 92 2.15 -13.27 -3.60
CA GLY A 92 2.83 -14.39 -4.26
C GLY A 92 4.05 -13.98 -5.09
N LYS A 93 4.23 -12.68 -5.37
CA LYS A 93 5.43 -12.13 -6.02
C LYS A 93 6.35 -11.41 -5.05
N ALA A 94 5.78 -10.73 -4.05
CA ALA A 94 6.55 -9.94 -3.10
C ALA A 94 7.37 -10.80 -2.14
N LEU A 95 6.83 -11.95 -1.69
CA LEU A 95 7.44 -12.76 -0.62
C LEU A 95 8.89 -13.15 -0.87
N GLU A 96 9.25 -13.47 -2.11
CA GLU A 96 10.62 -13.88 -2.48
C GLU A 96 11.64 -12.74 -2.27
N HIS A 97 11.17 -11.50 -2.28
CA HIS A 97 12.00 -10.30 -2.15
C HIS A 97 11.96 -9.68 -0.75
N LEU A 98 11.02 -10.09 0.11
CA LEU A 98 10.94 -9.58 1.48
C LEU A 98 12.03 -10.21 2.37
N PRO A 99 12.46 -9.50 3.44
CA PRO A 99 13.27 -10.08 4.52
C PRO A 99 12.62 -11.34 5.07
N GLU A 100 13.43 -12.35 5.39
CA GLU A 100 12.95 -13.67 5.79
C GLU A 100 12.04 -13.58 7.03
N GLU A 101 12.41 -12.73 7.98
CA GLU A 101 11.69 -12.44 9.22
C GLU A 101 10.28 -11.88 8.99
N ASP A 102 10.02 -11.24 7.85
CA ASP A 102 8.74 -10.61 7.54
C ASP A 102 7.81 -11.51 6.70
N ARG A 103 8.32 -12.59 6.09
CA ARG A 103 7.58 -13.39 5.11
C ARG A 103 6.33 -14.02 5.68
N ASP A 104 6.46 -14.80 6.76
CA ASP A 104 5.35 -15.55 7.34
C ASP A 104 4.26 -14.63 7.89
N ARG A 105 4.67 -13.55 8.55
CA ARG A 105 3.77 -12.52 9.08
C ARG A 105 3.01 -11.84 7.95
N THR A 106 3.71 -11.46 6.88
CA THR A 106 3.12 -10.78 5.73
C THR A 106 2.16 -11.70 4.98
N ASP A 107 2.53 -12.95 4.74
CA ASP A 107 1.68 -13.95 4.08
C ASP A 107 0.38 -14.18 4.86
N THR A 108 0.49 -14.38 6.18
CA THR A 108 -0.66 -14.57 7.07
C THR A 108 -1.62 -13.38 7.02
N LEU A 109 -1.09 -12.15 7.14
CA LEU A 109 -1.89 -10.93 7.10
C LEU A 109 -2.54 -10.72 5.72
N CYS A 110 -1.82 -10.99 4.63
CA CYS A 110 -2.36 -10.85 3.28
C CYS A 110 -3.52 -11.83 3.02
N LYS A 111 -3.43 -13.06 3.53
CA LYS A 111 -4.54 -14.03 3.49
C LYS A 111 -5.77 -13.53 4.24
N GLN A 112 -5.59 -12.89 5.39
CA GLN A 112 -6.69 -12.28 6.14
C GLN A 112 -7.28 -11.07 5.40
N LEU A 113 -6.44 -10.18 4.86
CA LEU A 113 -6.85 -9.01 4.07
C LEU A 113 -7.57 -9.38 2.77
N HIS A 114 -7.23 -10.51 2.16
CA HIS A 114 -7.94 -11.01 0.99
C HIS A 114 -9.43 -11.30 1.30
N ASN A 115 -9.71 -11.81 2.50
CA ASN A 115 -11.08 -12.05 2.98
C ASN A 115 -11.82 -10.76 3.38
N LEU A 116 -11.12 -9.62 3.43
CA LEU A 116 -11.65 -8.30 3.82
C LEU A 116 -11.56 -7.33 2.62
N PRO A 117 -12.58 -7.29 1.74
CA PRO A 117 -12.52 -6.48 0.53
C PRO A 117 -12.50 -4.98 0.83
N VAL A 118 -11.92 -4.16 -0.05
CA VAL A 118 -11.91 -2.67 0.10
C VAL A 118 -13.30 -2.09 0.32
N GLY A 119 -14.31 -2.66 -0.34
CA GLY A 119 -15.72 -2.24 -0.21
C GLY A 119 -16.37 -2.59 1.13
N LEU A 120 -15.64 -3.21 2.07
CA LEU A 120 -16.16 -3.61 3.37
C LEU A 120 -16.76 -2.44 4.16
N ARG A 121 -16.23 -1.23 3.97
CA ARG A 121 -16.80 0.01 4.55
C ARG A 121 -18.29 0.17 4.27
N TYR A 122 -18.75 -0.15 3.07
CA TYR A 122 -20.16 -0.02 2.69
C TYR A 122 -21.00 -1.23 3.10
N ARG A 123 -20.37 -2.41 3.21
CA ARG A 123 -21.06 -3.68 3.49
C ARG A 123 -21.28 -3.94 4.98
N LEU A 124 -20.51 -3.29 5.86
CA LEU A 124 -20.60 -3.48 7.31
C LEU A 124 -21.82 -2.84 7.97
N ASP A 125 -22.42 -1.84 7.34
CA ASP A 125 -23.65 -1.19 7.82
C ASP A 125 -24.88 -1.62 7.04
N VAL A 126 -24.73 -1.96 5.75
CA VAL A 126 -25.88 -2.23 4.86
C VAL A 126 -26.17 -3.73 4.69
N MET A 127 -25.20 -4.61 4.92
CA MET A 127 -25.32 -6.05 4.59
C MET A 127 -25.09 -7.00 5.78
N ASP A 128 -25.22 -6.54 7.03
CA ASP A 128 -25.05 -7.39 8.23
C ASP A 128 -23.72 -8.18 8.26
N PHE A 129 -22.66 -7.66 7.64
CA PHE A 129 -21.37 -8.38 7.54
C PHE A 129 -20.86 -8.84 8.92
N LYS A 130 -21.01 -7.99 9.95
CA LYS A 130 -20.63 -8.34 11.33
C LYS A 130 -21.40 -9.56 11.83
N ARG A 131 -22.71 -9.65 11.58
CA ARG A 131 -23.56 -10.76 12.06
C ARG A 131 -23.24 -12.07 11.33
N ASN A 132 -22.92 -11.98 10.05
CA ASN A 132 -22.61 -13.14 9.22
C ASN A 132 -21.13 -13.58 9.30
N ASN A 133 -20.24 -12.71 9.81
CA ASN A 133 -18.79 -12.93 9.85
C ASN A 133 -18.20 -12.48 11.19
N GLU A 134 -18.93 -12.70 12.29
CA GLU A 134 -18.56 -12.18 13.62
C GLU A 134 -17.17 -12.63 14.06
N LYS A 135 -16.86 -13.91 13.86
CA LYS A 135 -15.53 -14.46 14.14
C LYS A 135 -14.45 -13.76 13.32
N LEU A 136 -14.61 -13.67 11.99
CA LEU A 136 -13.64 -13.00 11.12
C LEU A 136 -13.46 -11.53 11.52
N TYR A 137 -14.55 -10.83 11.84
CA TYR A 137 -14.49 -9.45 12.32
C TYR A 137 -13.71 -9.34 13.64
N GLY A 138 -14.01 -10.20 14.61
CA GLY A 138 -13.31 -10.25 15.90
C GLY A 138 -11.82 -10.57 15.76
N ASP A 139 -11.48 -11.51 14.89
CA ASP A 139 -10.10 -11.93 14.62
C ASP A 139 -9.31 -10.88 13.80
N THR A 140 -9.97 -9.87 13.22
CA THR A 140 -9.36 -8.89 12.31
C THR A 140 -9.70 -7.44 12.66
N VAL A 141 -10.56 -6.77 11.88
CA VAL A 141 -10.88 -5.34 11.98
C VAL A 141 -11.33 -4.95 13.39
N GLY A 142 -12.03 -5.85 14.09
CA GLY A 142 -12.49 -5.70 15.48
C GLY A 142 -11.41 -5.88 16.55
N SER A 143 -10.23 -6.37 16.21
CA SER A 143 -9.09 -6.59 17.11
C SER A 143 -8.05 -5.47 16.98
N ASP A 144 -7.74 -4.82 18.10
CA ASP A 144 -6.69 -3.78 18.13
C ASP A 144 -5.30 -4.38 17.94
N ASP A 145 -5.06 -5.58 18.46
CA ASP A 145 -3.80 -6.31 18.25
C ASP A 145 -3.59 -6.63 16.78
N TRP A 146 -4.65 -7.03 16.06
CA TRP A 146 -4.57 -7.28 14.63
C TRP A 146 -4.29 -6.01 13.83
N MET A 147 -4.97 -4.90 14.16
CA MET A 147 -4.76 -3.60 13.52
C MET A 147 -3.32 -3.10 13.73
N LYS A 148 -2.83 -3.19 14.97
CA LYS A 148 -1.45 -2.84 15.32
C LYS A 148 -0.44 -3.74 14.61
N SER A 149 -0.67 -5.05 14.60
CA SER A 149 0.22 -5.99 13.92
C SER A 149 0.27 -5.72 12.41
N THR A 150 -0.86 -5.36 11.81
CA THR A 150 -0.93 -4.96 10.40
C THR A 150 -0.12 -3.69 10.16
N SER A 151 -0.29 -2.67 11.02
CA SER A 151 0.45 -1.41 10.97
C SER A 151 1.97 -1.61 11.06
N GLU A 152 2.44 -2.42 11.99
CA GLU A 152 3.87 -2.74 12.16
C GLU A 152 4.44 -3.49 10.95
N THR A 153 3.69 -4.43 10.38
CA THR A 153 4.12 -5.17 9.19
C THR A 153 4.27 -4.25 7.98
N ILE A 154 3.29 -3.36 7.76
CA ILE A 154 3.34 -2.35 6.70
C ILE A 154 4.59 -1.49 6.86
N LYS A 155 4.86 -1.03 8.09
CA LYS A 155 6.05 -0.24 8.37
C LYS A 155 7.33 -1.01 8.05
N SER A 156 7.44 -2.28 8.44
CA SER A 156 8.62 -3.11 8.15
C SER A 156 8.87 -3.23 6.64
N ILE A 157 7.82 -3.55 5.87
CA ILE A 157 7.91 -3.66 4.41
C ILE A 157 8.27 -2.31 3.78
N ALA A 158 7.65 -1.22 4.24
CA ALA A 158 7.91 0.13 3.75
C ALA A 158 9.35 0.57 4.06
N ASP A 159 9.85 0.32 5.27
CA ASP A 159 11.22 0.61 5.68
C ASP A 159 12.22 -0.22 4.85
N PHE A 160 11.91 -1.48 4.55
CA PHE A 160 12.70 -2.32 3.65
C PHE A 160 12.77 -1.73 2.24
N ILE A 161 11.63 -1.55 1.56
CA ILE A 161 11.63 -1.06 0.17
C ILE A 161 12.16 0.38 0.06
N GLY A 162 11.92 1.20 1.08
CA GLY A 162 12.47 2.55 1.16
C GLY A 162 13.99 2.57 1.22
N LYS A 163 14.63 1.61 1.91
CA LYS A 163 16.09 1.47 1.90
C LYS A 163 16.62 1.10 0.51
N GLU A 164 15.94 0.21 -0.20
CA GLU A 164 16.33 -0.23 -1.54
C GLU A 164 16.18 0.91 -2.57
N LEU A 165 15.05 1.62 -2.55
CA LEU A 165 14.81 2.79 -3.40
C LEU A 165 15.81 3.92 -3.13
N ASN A 166 16.22 4.11 -1.87
CA ASN A 166 17.25 5.09 -1.50
C ASN A 166 18.66 4.73 -2.00
N LYS A 167 18.94 3.47 -2.34
CA LYS A 167 20.21 3.11 -3.01
C LYS A 167 20.23 3.63 -4.43
N GLU A 168 19.10 3.52 -5.15
CA GLU A 168 18.96 4.03 -6.51
C GLU A 168 19.03 5.56 -6.55
N SER A 169 18.41 6.26 -5.59
CA SER A 169 18.44 7.74 -5.56
C SER A 169 19.85 8.32 -5.33
N ARG A 170 20.76 7.55 -4.72
CA ARG A 170 22.19 7.90 -4.59
C ARG A 170 23.00 7.62 -5.86
N VAL A 171 22.49 6.75 -6.74
CA VAL A 171 23.11 6.36 -8.01
C VAL A 171 22.63 7.26 -9.16
N LEU A 172 21.41 7.81 -9.07
CA LEU A 172 20.90 8.80 -10.01
C LEU A 172 21.78 10.07 -9.95
N SER A 173 22.61 10.24 -10.98
CA SER A 173 23.54 11.37 -11.07
C SER A 173 22.78 12.69 -11.16
N SER A 174 23.44 13.79 -10.84
CA SER A 174 22.92 15.16 -10.90
C SER A 174 22.32 15.58 -12.27
N GLY A 175 22.49 14.78 -13.32
CA GLY A 175 21.82 14.93 -14.62
C GLY A 175 20.35 14.48 -14.64
N GLU A 176 20.00 13.38 -13.97
CA GLU A 176 18.63 12.81 -13.99
C GLU A 176 17.68 13.60 -13.09
N LEU A 177 18.19 14.13 -11.97
CA LEU A 177 17.48 15.08 -11.11
C LEU A 177 17.08 16.37 -11.84
N LYS A 178 17.92 16.85 -12.78
CA LYS A 178 17.56 17.99 -13.63
C LYS A 178 16.41 17.63 -14.58
N GLU A 179 16.48 16.48 -15.24
CA GLU A 179 15.41 16.05 -16.14
C GLU A 179 14.09 15.76 -15.44
N GLU A 180 14.10 15.39 -14.15
CA GLU A 180 12.88 15.24 -13.35
C GLU A 180 12.33 16.59 -12.88
N TYR A 181 13.21 17.54 -12.55
CA TYR A 181 12.82 18.92 -12.23
C TYR A 181 12.20 19.66 -13.43
N PHE A 182 12.65 19.35 -14.64
CA PHE A 182 12.14 19.91 -15.90
C PHE A 182 11.07 19.02 -16.57
N ALA A 183 10.77 17.84 -16.04
CA ALA A 183 9.67 17.02 -16.56
C ALA A 183 8.33 17.73 -16.32
N THR A 184 7.47 17.72 -17.34
CA THR A 184 6.14 18.33 -17.27
C THR A 184 5.36 17.67 -16.14
N LYS A 185 5.19 18.40 -15.02
CA LYS A 185 4.39 17.93 -13.89
C LYS A 185 2.94 17.83 -14.37
N TYR A 186 2.34 16.65 -14.19
CA TYR A 186 0.90 16.50 -14.36
C TYR A 186 0.22 17.31 -13.25
N ASP A 187 -0.31 18.48 -13.60
CA ASP A 187 -1.11 19.30 -12.71
C ASP A 187 -2.59 18.97 -12.94
N LYS A 188 -3.19 18.31 -11.93
CA LYS A 188 -4.60 17.91 -11.97
C LYS A 188 -5.55 19.12 -11.96
N TYR A 189 -5.05 20.33 -11.68
CA TYR A 189 -5.82 21.56 -11.54
C TYR A 189 -5.39 22.69 -12.49
N SER A 190 -4.45 22.46 -13.39
CA SER A 190 -4.16 23.40 -14.46
C SER A 190 -5.37 23.45 -15.42
N LYS A 191 -6.14 24.53 -15.34
CA LYS A 191 -7.18 24.88 -16.31
C LYS A 191 -6.57 25.44 -17.60
#